data_AF-A0A2P8D7Z9-F1
#
_entry.id   AF-A0A2P8D7Z9-F1
#
_cell.length_a   1.000
_cell.length_b   1.000
_cell.length_c   1.000
_cell.angle_alpha   90.00
_cell.angle_beta   90.00
_cell.angle_gamma   90.00
#
_symmetry.space_group_name_H-M   'P 1'
#
loop_
_entity.id
_entity.type
_entity.pdbx_description
1 polymer ?
#
loop_
_entity_poly.entity_id
_entity_poly.type
_entity_poly.pdbx_seq_one_letter_code
_entity_poly.pdbx_strand_id
1 'polypeptide(L)'
;MFRYLFLCCLLLVAAPAVFAQQYLLPNEERIFSFDTRNGKKVMLAKDKGDAYIIYRFGTAGKIEFEFPGKTKDSWKQLKYAFWLRGGGPQNEGIDLNYVSFSNKGYTYVIYDTYRAVGELQRVGIKVIDNATKKETDIPGNLKSRKGNIIDLRENTLIEKGDELFD
;
A
#
# COMPACT_ATOMS: atom_id res chain seq x y z
N MET A 1 31.73 17.59 61.25
CA MET A 1 32.10 17.83 59.84
C MET A 1 32.23 16.46 59.16
N PHE A 2 31.15 15.91 58.61
CA PHE A 2 31.20 14.70 57.79
C PHE A 2 30.27 14.91 56.59
N ARG A 3 30.89 14.92 55.41
CA ARG A 3 30.34 15.34 54.13
C ARG A 3 29.99 14.05 53.39
N TYR A 4 28.73 13.64 53.41
CA TYR A 4 28.29 12.45 52.68
C TYR A 4 28.24 12.73 51.19
N LEU A 5 29.08 12.00 50.48
CA LEU A 5 29.29 11.96 49.05
C LEU A 5 28.02 11.42 48.36
N PHE A 6 27.32 12.28 47.63
CA PHE A 6 26.19 11.87 46.79
C PHE A 6 26.74 11.19 45.53
N LEU A 7 26.87 9.86 45.56
CA LEU A 7 27.20 9.06 44.38
C LEU A 7 25.89 8.77 43.62
N CYS A 8 25.54 9.66 42.70
CA CYS A 8 24.42 9.46 41.80
C CYS A 8 24.87 8.49 40.68
N CYS A 9 24.58 7.20 40.83
CA CYS A 9 24.77 6.20 39.78
C CYS A 9 23.84 6.52 38.59
N LEU A 10 24.41 7.11 37.54
CA LEU A 10 23.77 7.28 36.24
C LEU A 10 23.69 5.90 35.54
N LEU A 11 22.58 5.20 35.74
CA LEU A 11 22.20 4.05 34.93
C LEU A 11 21.75 4.56 33.55
N LEU A 12 22.71 4.66 32.62
CA LEU A 12 22.44 4.79 31.19
C LEU A 12 21.85 3.47 30.69
N VAL A 13 20.52 3.36 30.74
CA VAL A 13 19.79 2.30 30.03
C VAL A 13 19.95 2.56 28.54
N ALA A 14 20.90 1.87 27.91
CA ALA A 14 20.98 1.80 26.46
C ALA A 14 19.75 1.01 25.97
N ALA A 15 18.65 1.72 25.70
CA ALA A 15 17.51 1.13 25.02
C ALA A 15 17.97 0.65 23.64
N PRO A 16 17.71 -0.61 23.25
CA PRO A 16 17.97 -1.04 21.89
C PRO A 16 17.15 -0.13 20.98
N ALA A 17 17.83 0.64 20.13
CA ALA A 17 17.17 1.41 19.09
C ALA A 17 16.46 0.40 18.18
N VAL A 18 15.15 0.22 18.39
CA VAL A 18 14.31 -0.53 17.48
C VAL A 18 14.25 0.32 16.21
N PHE A 19 15.10 0.00 15.24
CA PHE A 19 15.04 0.58 13.91
C PHE A 19 13.74 0.10 13.26
N ALA A 20 12.67 0.86 13.47
CA ALA A 20 11.43 0.68 12.73
C ALA A 20 11.73 0.94 11.26
N GLN A 21 11.46 -0.05 10.41
CA GLN A 21 11.68 0.12 8.98
C GLN A 21 10.72 1.17 8.43
N GLN A 22 11.26 2.14 7.68
CA GLN A 22 10.47 3.23 7.15
C GLN A 22 9.74 2.81 5.86
N TYR A 23 8.41 2.91 5.86
CA TYR A 23 7.58 2.57 4.70
C TYR A 23 7.65 3.56 3.54
N LEU A 24 8.05 4.80 3.80
CA LEU A 24 8.18 5.85 2.80
C LEU A 24 9.52 6.56 3.01
N LEU A 25 10.49 6.27 2.16
CA LEU A 25 11.84 6.81 2.27
C LEU A 25 11.90 8.32 1.92
N PRO A 26 12.95 9.05 2.33
CA PRO A 26 13.05 10.49 2.08
C PRO A 26 13.00 10.91 0.60
N ASN A 27 13.50 10.06 -0.31
CA ASN A 27 13.46 10.27 -1.76
C ASN A 27 12.16 9.79 -2.41
N GLU A 28 11.27 9.15 -1.66
CA GLU A 28 10.01 8.65 -2.17
C GLU A 28 8.86 9.62 -1.86
N GLU A 29 7.81 9.53 -2.67
CA GLU A 29 6.51 10.08 -2.38
C GLU A 29 5.43 9.00 -2.42
N ARG A 30 4.37 9.22 -1.64
CA ARG A 30 3.27 8.28 -1.49
C ARG A 30 2.29 8.46 -2.65
N ILE A 31 2.00 7.38 -3.34
CA ILE A 31 0.86 7.30 -4.27
C ILE A 31 -0.39 6.95 -3.47
N PHE A 32 -0.32 5.86 -2.71
CA PHE A 32 -1.46 5.33 -1.97
C PHE A 32 -1.03 4.57 -0.73
N SER A 33 -1.80 4.66 0.35
CA SER A 33 -1.55 3.85 1.54
C SER A 33 -2.79 3.73 2.41
N PHE A 34 -2.89 2.65 3.16
CA PHE A 34 -3.88 2.46 4.21
C PHE A 34 -3.38 1.39 5.17
N ASP A 35 -4.02 1.31 6.34
CA ASP A 35 -3.90 0.19 7.25
C ASP A 35 -5.03 -0.80 6.96
N THR A 36 -4.72 -2.07 6.92
CA THR A 36 -5.68 -3.18 6.89
C THR A 36 -6.45 -3.26 8.20
N ARG A 37 -7.63 -3.91 8.18
CA ARG A 37 -8.43 -4.11 9.40
C ARG A 37 -7.73 -4.97 10.45
N ASN A 38 -6.71 -5.75 10.07
CA ASN A 38 -5.89 -6.55 11.00
C ASN A 38 -4.59 -5.83 11.44
N GLY A 39 -4.44 -4.53 11.14
CA GLY A 39 -3.32 -3.70 11.63
C GLY A 39 -2.03 -3.79 10.81
N LYS A 40 -2.02 -4.48 9.67
CA LYS A 40 -0.93 -4.40 8.70
C LYS A 40 -1.02 -3.14 7.86
N LYS A 41 0.10 -2.58 7.45
CA LYS A 41 0.21 -1.39 6.62
C LYS A 41 0.42 -1.75 5.16
N VAL A 42 -0.23 -0.98 4.29
CA VAL A 42 -0.07 -1.02 2.84
C VAL A 42 0.51 0.31 2.38
N MET A 43 1.53 0.28 1.54
CA MET A 43 2.10 1.47 0.90
C MET A 43 2.39 1.17 -0.56
N LEU A 44 1.89 2.02 -1.44
CA LEU A 44 2.35 2.20 -2.80
C LEU A 44 3.04 3.57 -2.87
N ALA A 45 4.32 3.57 -3.19
CA ALA A 45 5.15 4.76 -3.27
C ALA A 45 5.96 4.75 -4.56
N LYS A 46 6.46 5.91 -4.95
CA LYS A 46 7.42 6.03 -6.05
C LYS A 46 8.57 6.94 -5.64
N ASP A 47 9.69 6.81 -6.32
CA ASP A 47 10.73 7.83 -6.27
C ASP A 47 10.19 9.18 -6.78
N LYS A 48 10.62 10.28 -6.16
CA LYS A 48 10.19 11.63 -6.54
C LYS A 48 10.61 12.01 -7.97
N GLY A 49 11.68 11.41 -8.50
CA GLY A 49 12.12 11.55 -9.89
C GLY A 49 11.68 10.39 -10.78
N ASP A 50 10.67 9.61 -10.37
CA ASP A 50 10.09 8.49 -11.11
C ASP A 50 11.07 7.34 -11.42
N ALA A 51 12.21 7.27 -10.70
CA ALA A 51 13.21 6.23 -10.91
C ALA A 51 12.70 4.80 -10.63
N TYR A 52 11.67 4.66 -9.78
CA TYR A 52 10.98 3.39 -9.51
C TYR A 52 9.61 3.61 -8.85
N ILE A 53 8.76 2.59 -8.92
CA ILE A 53 7.56 2.41 -8.10
C ILE A 53 7.75 1.21 -7.17
N ILE A 54 7.15 1.23 -5.99
CA ILE A 54 7.27 0.16 -5.01
C ILE A 54 6.03 -0.01 -4.15
N TYR A 55 5.66 -1.26 -3.95
CA TYR A 55 4.64 -1.72 -3.02
C TYR A 55 5.29 -2.32 -1.78
N ARG A 56 4.72 -2.02 -0.60
CA ARG A 56 5.12 -2.56 0.68
C ARG A 56 3.93 -2.98 1.52
N PHE A 57 4.08 -4.12 2.19
CA PHE A 57 3.12 -4.69 3.11
C PHE A 57 3.82 -5.20 4.37
N GLY A 58 3.22 -5.00 5.54
CA GLY A 58 3.76 -5.57 6.78
C GLY A 58 3.17 -4.94 8.05
N THR A 59 3.87 -5.08 9.18
CA THR A 59 3.46 -4.43 10.45
C THR A 59 3.98 -3.01 10.55
N ALA A 60 3.56 -2.28 11.60
CA ALA A 60 4.07 -0.93 11.87
C ALA A 60 5.60 -0.84 11.98
N GLY A 61 6.26 -1.88 12.49
CA GLY A 61 7.72 -1.89 12.71
C GLY A 61 8.54 -2.63 11.66
N LYS A 62 7.90 -3.43 10.80
CA LYS A 62 8.58 -4.33 9.86
C LYS A 62 7.85 -4.41 8.54
N ILE A 63 8.55 -4.15 7.43
CA ILE A 63 8.07 -4.51 6.10
C ILE A 63 8.28 -6.02 5.93
N GLU A 64 7.19 -6.72 5.63
CA GLU A 64 7.15 -8.18 5.49
C GLU A 64 7.22 -8.60 4.03
N PHE A 65 6.76 -7.73 3.14
CA PHE A 65 6.79 -7.93 1.71
C PHE A 65 7.02 -6.59 1.00
N GLU A 66 7.99 -6.59 0.10
CA GLU A 66 8.34 -5.45 -0.75
C GLU A 66 8.46 -5.95 -2.18
N PHE A 67 7.80 -5.27 -3.12
CA PHE A 67 7.83 -5.63 -4.54
C PHE A 67 7.47 -4.40 -5.39
N PRO A 68 8.05 -4.22 -6.58
CA PRO A 68 9.20 -4.94 -7.14
C PRO A 68 10.50 -4.37 -6.56
N GLY A 69 11.65 -4.78 -7.10
CA GLY A 69 12.92 -4.11 -6.80
C GLY A 69 12.96 -2.66 -7.29
N LYS A 70 13.77 -1.81 -6.65
CA LYS A 70 13.90 -0.37 -6.93
C LYS A 70 14.70 -0.10 -8.21
N THR A 71 14.11 -0.39 -9.36
CA THR A 71 14.70 -0.16 -10.69
C THR A 71 13.72 0.57 -11.60
N LYS A 72 14.18 1.11 -12.73
CA LYS A 72 13.30 1.73 -13.73
C LYS A 72 12.25 0.77 -14.28
N ASP A 73 12.56 -0.52 -14.38
CA ASP A 73 11.64 -1.55 -14.84
C ASP A 73 10.59 -1.95 -13.79
N SER A 74 10.63 -1.39 -12.59
CA SER A 74 9.59 -1.58 -11.57
C SER A 74 8.20 -1.21 -12.08
N TRP A 75 8.10 -0.12 -12.86
CA TRP A 75 6.84 0.37 -13.40
C TRP A 75 6.13 -0.63 -14.30
N LYS A 76 6.90 -1.44 -15.05
CA LYS A 76 6.38 -2.49 -15.95
C LYS A 76 5.97 -3.76 -15.22
N GLN A 77 6.32 -3.89 -13.95
CA GLN A 77 5.94 -5.06 -13.14
C GLN A 77 4.58 -4.87 -12.45
N LEU A 78 4.03 -3.67 -12.49
CA LEU A 78 2.72 -3.31 -11.98
C LEU A 78 1.82 -2.93 -13.14
N LYS A 79 0.55 -3.32 -13.04
CA LYS A 79 -0.50 -2.93 -13.97
C LYS A 79 -1.54 -2.09 -13.25
N TYR A 80 -1.98 -1.03 -13.90
CA TYR A 80 -3.12 -0.24 -13.45
C TYR A 80 -4.32 -0.50 -14.35
N ALA A 81 -5.46 -0.80 -13.74
CA ALA A 81 -6.73 -1.02 -14.42
C ALA A 81 -7.83 -0.22 -13.72
N PHE A 82 -8.82 0.27 -14.49
CA PHE A 82 -9.96 0.96 -13.91
C PHE A 82 -11.23 0.76 -14.73
N TRP A 83 -12.37 0.90 -14.06
CA TRP A 83 -13.67 1.08 -14.70
C TRP A 83 -14.37 2.27 -14.08
N LEU A 84 -14.55 3.32 -14.89
CA LEU A 84 -15.38 4.46 -14.55
C LEU A 84 -16.68 4.43 -15.34
N ARG A 85 -17.81 4.44 -14.63
CA ARG A 85 -19.15 4.71 -15.17
C ARG A 85 -19.75 5.85 -14.37
N GLY A 86 -19.81 7.03 -14.98
CA GLY A 86 -20.39 8.21 -14.34
C GLY A 86 -21.89 8.05 -14.06
N GLY A 87 -22.38 8.70 -13.01
CA GLY A 87 -23.80 8.70 -12.63
C GLY A 87 -24.02 8.52 -11.13
N GLY A 88 -25.26 8.71 -10.69
CA GLY A 88 -25.68 8.42 -9.31
C GLY A 88 -26.14 6.96 -9.14
N PRO A 89 -26.78 6.63 -8.01
CA PRO A 89 -27.36 5.30 -7.77
C PRO A 89 -28.28 4.82 -8.90
N GLN A 90 -29.05 5.73 -9.52
CA GLN A 90 -29.98 5.44 -10.61
C GLN A 90 -29.31 4.94 -11.90
N ASN A 91 -28.04 5.32 -12.11
CA ASN A 91 -27.24 4.88 -13.27
C ASN A 91 -26.16 3.88 -12.85
N GLU A 92 -26.28 3.37 -11.62
CA GLU A 92 -25.28 2.54 -10.99
C GLU A 92 -23.87 3.12 -11.19
N GLY A 93 -23.67 4.37 -10.77
CA GLY A 93 -22.36 5.02 -10.85
C GLY A 93 -21.28 4.17 -10.20
N ILE A 94 -20.16 3.98 -10.88
CA ILE A 94 -19.06 3.12 -10.44
C ILE A 94 -17.73 3.81 -10.72
N ASP A 95 -16.82 3.69 -9.77
CA ASP A 95 -15.41 4.01 -9.95
C ASP A 95 -14.56 2.90 -9.32
N LEU A 96 -14.08 1.96 -10.14
CA LEU A 96 -13.22 0.84 -9.72
C LEU A 96 -11.78 1.14 -10.13
N ASN A 97 -10.84 1.01 -9.20
CA ASN A 97 -9.41 1.19 -9.47
C ASN A 97 -8.61 0.06 -8.87
N TYR A 98 -7.65 -0.44 -9.66
CA TYR A 98 -6.81 -1.56 -9.29
C TYR A 98 -5.36 -1.30 -9.67
N VAL A 99 -4.44 -1.65 -8.78
CA VAL A 99 -3.03 -1.85 -9.09
C VAL A 99 -2.72 -3.32 -8.83
N SER A 100 -2.33 -4.06 -9.87
CA SER A 100 -2.06 -5.48 -9.77
C SER A 100 -0.64 -5.85 -10.19
N PHE A 101 -0.12 -6.93 -9.64
CA PHE A 101 1.15 -7.52 -10.05
C PHE A 101 1.19 -9.00 -9.69
N SER A 102 2.04 -9.76 -10.38
CA SER A 102 2.25 -11.18 -10.06
C SER A 102 3.63 -11.40 -9.46
N ASN A 103 3.70 -12.23 -8.41
CA ASN A 103 4.96 -12.64 -7.79
C ASN A 103 4.83 -14.06 -7.23
N LYS A 104 5.80 -14.93 -7.57
CA LYS A 104 5.90 -16.32 -7.07
C LYS A 104 4.60 -17.14 -7.15
N GLY A 105 3.87 -17.05 -8.27
CA GLY A 105 2.64 -17.83 -8.49
C GLY A 105 1.38 -17.22 -7.87
N TYR A 106 1.46 -16.02 -7.29
CA TYR A 106 0.31 -15.27 -6.79
C TYR A 106 0.12 -13.98 -7.58
N THR A 107 -1.13 -13.55 -7.68
CA THR A 107 -1.50 -12.21 -8.14
C THR A 107 -1.97 -11.40 -6.95
N TYR A 108 -1.39 -10.21 -6.79
CA TYR A 108 -1.71 -9.27 -5.73
C TYR A 108 -2.44 -8.09 -6.37
N VAL A 109 -3.54 -7.66 -5.75
CA VAL A 109 -4.36 -6.57 -6.28
C VAL A 109 -4.64 -5.60 -5.15
N ILE A 110 -4.15 -4.36 -5.28
CA ILE A 110 -4.52 -3.25 -4.43
C ILE A 110 -5.77 -2.61 -5.05
N TYR A 111 -6.84 -2.45 -4.29
CA TYR A 111 -8.08 -1.88 -4.81
C TYR A 111 -8.52 -0.63 -4.03
N ASP A 112 -9.10 0.33 -4.76
CA ASP A 112 -9.88 1.47 -4.25
C ASP A 112 -11.12 1.59 -5.13
N THR A 113 -12.25 1.14 -4.61
CA THR A 113 -13.49 0.98 -5.37
C THR A 113 -14.62 1.77 -4.72
N TYR A 114 -15.47 2.33 -5.57
CA TYR A 114 -16.68 3.04 -5.21
C TYR A 114 -17.84 2.59 -6.08
N ARG A 115 -18.99 2.39 -5.44
CA ARG A 115 -20.29 2.14 -6.08
C ARG A 115 -21.31 3.10 -5.50
N ALA A 116 -21.98 3.87 -6.35
CA ALA A 116 -23.00 4.82 -5.94
C ALA A 116 -24.21 4.11 -5.32
N VAL A 117 -24.58 2.94 -5.84
CA VAL A 117 -25.60 2.09 -5.22
C VAL A 117 -25.10 1.63 -3.86
N GLY A 118 -25.80 2.06 -2.81
CA GLY A 118 -25.43 1.77 -1.42
C GLY A 118 -24.21 2.56 -0.92
N GLU A 119 -23.73 3.56 -1.67
CA GLU A 119 -22.59 4.42 -1.31
C GLU A 119 -21.37 3.64 -0.81
N LEU A 120 -21.09 2.51 -1.48
CA LEU A 120 -20.11 1.54 -1.02
C LEU A 120 -18.72 1.93 -1.49
N GLN A 121 -17.91 2.44 -0.57
CA GLN A 121 -16.48 2.66 -0.78
C GLN A 121 -15.64 1.59 -0.07
N ARG A 122 -14.70 0.98 -0.79
CA ARG A 122 -13.83 -0.06 -0.26
C ARG A 122 -12.38 0.16 -0.68
N VAL A 123 -11.48 -0.15 0.24
CA VAL A 123 -10.05 -0.28 -0.02
C VAL A 123 -9.55 -1.60 0.55
N GLY A 124 -8.47 -2.15 0.00
CA GLY A 124 -7.89 -3.40 0.48
C GLY A 124 -6.94 -4.05 -0.50
N ILE A 125 -6.61 -5.31 -0.22
CA ILE A 125 -5.77 -6.14 -1.07
C ILE A 125 -6.47 -7.47 -1.32
N LYS A 126 -6.48 -7.96 -2.57
CA LYS A 126 -6.76 -9.36 -2.89
C LYS A 126 -5.46 -10.09 -3.19
N VAL A 127 -5.36 -11.32 -2.68
CA VAL A 127 -4.28 -12.25 -3.03
C VAL A 127 -4.92 -13.46 -3.69
N ILE A 128 -4.54 -13.71 -4.94
CA ILE A 128 -5.11 -14.76 -5.79
C ILE A 128 -4.02 -15.78 -6.06
N ASP A 129 -4.25 -17.03 -5.71
CA ASP A 129 -3.39 -18.15 -6.09
C ASP A 129 -3.61 -18.48 -7.57
N ASN A 130 -2.56 -18.35 -8.39
CA ASN A 130 -2.73 -18.46 -9.84
C ASN A 130 -3.02 -19.90 -10.31
N ALA A 131 -2.65 -20.91 -9.51
CA ALA A 131 -2.86 -22.32 -9.83
C ALA A 131 -4.27 -22.78 -9.45
N THR A 132 -4.73 -22.42 -8.25
CA THR A 132 -6.03 -22.86 -7.72
C THR A 132 -7.16 -21.87 -7.95
N LYS A 133 -6.83 -20.62 -8.32
CA LYS A 133 -7.75 -19.48 -8.40
C LYS A 133 -8.40 -19.10 -7.07
N LYS A 134 -7.90 -19.62 -5.95
CA LYS A 134 -8.38 -19.23 -4.62
C LYS A 134 -8.02 -17.77 -4.35
N GLU A 135 -9.04 -16.99 -4.03
CA GLU A 135 -8.89 -15.59 -3.62
C GLU A 135 -8.92 -15.46 -2.09
N THR A 136 -8.09 -14.56 -1.57
CA THR A 136 -8.14 -14.07 -0.19
C THR A 136 -8.27 -12.55 -0.20
N ASP A 137 -9.40 -12.03 0.28
CA ASP A 137 -9.63 -10.59 0.46
C ASP A 137 -9.12 -10.11 1.83
N ILE A 138 -8.31 -9.06 1.84
CA ILE A 138 -7.74 -8.42 3.02
C ILE A 138 -8.26 -6.97 3.05
N PRO A 139 -9.40 -6.72 3.72
CA PRO A 139 -10.03 -5.42 3.70
C PRO A 139 -9.21 -4.37 4.44
N GLY A 140 -9.15 -3.18 3.85
CA GLY A 140 -8.58 -1.97 4.42
C GLY A 140 -9.51 -1.26 5.41
N ASN A 141 -8.91 -0.48 6.31
CA ASN A 141 -9.58 0.55 7.07
C ASN A 141 -9.63 1.83 6.21
N LEU A 142 -10.78 2.11 5.61
CA LEU A 142 -10.98 3.26 4.73
C LEU A 142 -10.56 4.60 5.36
N LYS A 143 -10.75 4.77 6.67
CA LYS A 143 -10.41 6.01 7.39
C LYS A 143 -8.90 6.27 7.47
N SER A 144 -8.07 5.24 7.29
CA SER A 144 -6.60 5.35 7.31
C SER A 144 -6.01 5.66 5.93
N ARG A 145 -6.85 5.69 4.89
CA ARG A 145 -6.44 5.90 3.50
C ARG A 145 -5.77 7.26 3.32
N LYS A 146 -4.65 7.29 2.62
CA LYS A 146 -3.92 8.50 2.21
C LYS A 146 -3.46 8.36 0.77
N GLY A 147 -3.53 9.44 0.00
CA GLY A 147 -3.28 9.41 -1.44
C GLY A 147 -4.42 8.77 -2.22
N ASN A 148 -4.22 8.56 -3.51
CA ASN A 148 -5.23 8.03 -4.43
C ASN A 148 -4.58 7.27 -5.60
N ILE A 149 -5.00 6.04 -5.88
CA ILE A 149 -4.50 5.30 -7.05
C ILE A 149 -5.10 5.78 -8.38
N ILE A 150 -6.16 6.61 -8.35
CA ILE A 150 -6.73 7.25 -9.55
C ILE A 150 -5.69 8.10 -10.29
N ASP A 151 -4.69 8.66 -9.57
CA ASP A 151 -3.61 9.45 -10.18
C ASP A 151 -2.78 8.63 -11.19
N LEU A 152 -2.88 7.30 -11.14
CA LEU A 152 -2.24 6.39 -12.10
C LEU A 152 -3.00 6.26 -13.44
N ARG A 153 -4.22 6.82 -13.59
CA ARG A 153 -4.96 6.82 -14.87
C ARG A 153 -4.17 7.45 -15.99
N GLU A 154 -3.65 8.65 -15.75
CA GLU A 154 -2.89 9.42 -16.74
C GLU A 154 -1.38 9.14 -16.68
N ASN A 155 -0.93 8.27 -15.76
CA ASN A 155 0.50 7.92 -15.66
C ASN A 155 0.93 7.06 -16.85
N THR A 156 1.98 7.50 -17.56
CA THR A 156 2.53 6.84 -18.77
C THR A 156 3.63 5.82 -18.49
N LEU A 157 4.11 5.72 -17.24
CA LEU A 157 5.19 4.82 -16.85
C LEU A 157 4.65 3.43 -16.47
N ILE A 158 3.53 3.39 -15.75
CA ILE A 158 2.87 2.15 -15.34
C ILE A 158 2.17 1.47 -16.52
N GLU A 159 2.23 0.15 -16.60
CA GLU A 159 1.48 -0.60 -17.60
C GLU A 159 -0.03 -0.48 -17.37
N LYS A 160 -0.80 -0.35 -18.46
CA LYS A 160 -2.26 -0.43 -18.40
C LYS A 160 -2.71 -1.88 -18.50
N GLY A 161 -3.70 -2.24 -17.70
CA GLY A 161 -4.38 -3.53 -17.77
C GLY A 161 -5.88 -3.34 -17.90
N ASP A 162 -6.55 -4.41 -18.32
CA ASP A 162 -8.01 -4.42 -18.56
C ASP A 162 -8.75 -5.30 -17.54
N GLU A 163 -8.03 -5.96 -16.64
CA GLU A 163 -8.60 -6.90 -15.69
C GLU A 163 -9.25 -6.17 -14.51
N LEU A 164 -10.48 -6.58 -14.20
CA LEU A 164 -11.27 -6.11 -13.08
C LEU A 164 -11.37 -7.21 -12.04
N PHE A 165 -11.40 -6.84 -10.76
CA PHE A 165 -11.29 -7.79 -9.64
C PHE A 165 -12.46 -7.69 -8.65
N ASP A 166 -13.56 -7.05 -9.03
CA ASP A 166 -14.80 -6.92 -8.24
C ASP A 166 -15.78 -8.07 -8.47
#